data_AF-A0A7C0WSM3-F1
#
_entry.id   AF-A0A7C0WSM3-F1
#
_cell.length_a   1.000
_cell.length_b   1.000
_cell.length_c   1.000
_cell.angle_alpha   90.00
_cell.angle_beta   90.00
_cell.angle_gamma   90.00
#
_symmetry.space_group_name_H-M   'P 1'
#
loop_
_entity.id
_entity.type
_entity.pdbx_description
1 polymer ?
#
loop_
_entity_poly.entity_id
_entity_poly.type
_entity_poly.pdbx_seq_one_letter_code
_entity_poly.pdbx_strand_id
1 'polypeptide(L)'
;MKKTRYFITSAFLLLLFLSPAGLLADPITELNYQGRILADSSFFNDTGDFKFIITNPAGNATYWSNDGSSGGGAEPTAAVPLRVRDGLYSVILGDSSITNMTSISP
;
A
#
# COMPACT_ATOMS: atom_id res chain seq x y z
N MET A 1 41.10 16.03 50.26
CA MET A 1 39.98 15.20 49.75
C MET A 1 38.99 16.07 48.97
N LYS A 2 39.08 16.13 47.64
CA LYS A 2 38.08 16.76 46.75
C LYS A 2 38.09 16.01 45.40
N LYS A 3 37.43 14.86 45.32
CA LYS A 3 37.20 14.09 44.07
C LYS A 3 35.70 13.86 43.91
N THR A 4 34.92 14.89 43.58
CA THR A 4 33.44 14.74 43.50
C THR A 4 32.78 15.65 42.46
N ARG A 5 33.44 16.06 41.37
CA ARG A 5 32.77 16.98 40.41
C ARG A 5 32.80 16.60 38.93
N TYR A 6 33.50 15.53 38.54
CA TYR A 6 33.60 15.14 37.13
C TYR A 6 32.69 13.99 36.70
N PHE A 7 32.06 13.28 37.65
CA PHE A 7 31.18 12.13 37.32
C PHE A 7 29.78 12.57 36.87
N ILE A 8 29.33 13.76 37.24
CA ILE A 8 27.97 14.24 36.95
C ILE A 8 27.88 14.84 35.54
N THR A 9 28.96 15.43 35.01
CA THR A 9 28.98 16.00 33.65
C THR A 9 29.07 14.97 32.54
N SER A 10 29.66 13.79 32.80
CA SER A 10 29.83 12.74 31.78
C SER A 10 28.54 11.95 31.51
N ALA A 11 27.70 11.75 32.54
CA ALA A 11 26.39 11.10 32.38
C ALA A 11 25.39 11.95 31.58
N PHE A 12 25.49 13.28 31.64
CA PHE A 12 24.61 14.20 30.92
C PHE A 12 24.96 14.29 29.42
N LEU A 13 26.23 14.12 29.06
CA LEU A 13 26.68 14.10 27.66
C LEU A 13 26.34 12.79 26.94
N LEU A 14 26.22 11.67 27.66
CA LEU A 14 25.85 10.38 27.07
C LEU A 14 24.35 10.29 26.72
N LEU A 15 23.50 11.07 27.40
CA LEU A 15 22.06 11.15 27.13
C LEU A 15 21.72 12.06 25.93
N LEU A 16 22.65 12.92 25.47
CA LEU A 16 22.40 13.82 24.34
C LEU A 16 22.59 13.16 22.95
N PHE A 17 23.11 11.93 22.91
CA PHE A 17 23.29 11.15 21.66
C PHE A 17 22.23 10.07 21.46
N LEU A 18 21.21 10.01 22.31
CA LEU A 18 20.02 9.21 22.03
C LEU A 18 19.14 10.01 21.07
N SER A 19 19.58 10.12 19.82
CA SER A 19 18.70 10.56 18.74
C SER A 19 17.46 9.67 18.81
N PRO A 20 16.23 10.22 18.91
CA PRO A 20 15.09 9.40 18.58
C PRO A 20 15.30 8.98 17.13
N ALA A 21 15.57 7.70 16.90
CA ALA A 21 15.39 7.14 15.58
C ALA A 21 13.97 7.53 15.20
N GLY A 22 13.82 8.42 14.21
CA GLY A 22 12.51 8.82 13.73
C GLY A 22 11.81 7.53 13.38
N LEU A 23 10.71 7.23 14.08
CA LEU A 23 9.78 6.20 13.63
C LEU A 23 9.29 6.69 12.28
N LEU A 24 9.91 6.21 11.20
CA LEU A 24 9.29 6.32 9.89
C LEU A 24 7.97 5.57 10.04
N ALA A 25 6.86 6.21 9.68
CA ALA A 25 5.59 5.50 9.59
C ALA A 25 5.80 4.29 8.69
N ASP A 26 5.37 3.11 9.12
CA ASP A 26 5.33 1.94 8.23
C ASP A 26 4.25 2.22 7.19
N PRO A 27 4.63 2.50 5.93
CA PRO A 27 3.68 2.87 4.90
C PRO A 27 2.80 1.68 4.55
N ILE A 28 1.53 1.93 4.25
CA ILE A 28 0.65 0.88 3.75
C ILE A 28 1.15 0.45 2.37
N THR A 29 1.62 -0.78 2.28
CA THR A 29 2.10 -1.40 1.03
C THR A 29 1.07 -2.36 0.42
N GLU A 30 0.02 -2.67 1.18
CA GLU A 30 -1.06 -3.58 0.79
C GLU A 30 -2.43 -3.07 1.24
N LEU A 31 -3.44 -3.14 0.36
CA LEU A 31 -4.80 -2.70 0.64
C LEU A 31 -5.83 -3.77 0.28
N ASN A 32 -6.60 -4.20 1.27
CA ASN A 32 -7.76 -5.06 1.03
C ASN A 32 -8.87 -4.26 0.31
N TYR A 33 -9.29 -4.75 -0.85
CA TYR A 33 -10.37 -4.17 -1.63
C TYR A 33 -11.36 -5.25 -2.05
N GLN A 34 -12.64 -5.03 -1.78
CA GLN A 34 -13.71 -5.98 -2.05
C GLN A 34 -14.93 -5.30 -2.63
N GLY A 35 -15.67 -6.04 -3.45
CA GLY A 35 -16.87 -5.52 -4.08
C GLY A 35 -17.83 -6.62 -4.48
N ARG A 36 -19.02 -6.21 -4.92
CA ARG A 36 -20.05 -7.11 -5.42
C ARG A 36 -20.40 -6.76 -6.86
N ILE A 37 -20.39 -7.77 -7.74
CA ILE A 37 -20.68 -7.65 -9.17
C ILE A 37 -21.95 -8.43 -9.51
N LEU A 38 -22.82 -7.78 -10.29
CA LEU A 38 -23.96 -8.42 -10.94
C LEU A 38 -23.72 -8.40 -12.45
N ALA A 39 -24.12 -9.46 -13.14
CA ALA A 39 -24.23 -9.52 -14.59
C ALA A 39 -25.69 -9.86 -14.94
N ASP A 40 -26.32 -9.03 -15.78
CA ASP A 40 -27.73 -9.16 -16.15
C ASP A 40 -28.68 -9.36 -14.94
N SER A 41 -28.46 -8.58 -13.87
CA SER A 41 -29.20 -8.64 -12.59
C SER A 41 -29.02 -9.93 -11.76
N SER A 42 -28.16 -10.86 -12.18
CA SER A 42 -27.77 -12.02 -11.38
C SER A 42 -26.39 -11.81 -10.75
N PHE A 43 -26.12 -12.46 -9.62
CA PHE A 43 -24.79 -12.45 -9.05
C PHE A 43 -23.80 -13.14 -9.99
N PHE A 44 -22.74 -12.43 -10.36
CA PHE A 44 -21.70 -13.00 -11.21
C PHE A 44 -20.95 -14.10 -10.46
N ASN A 45 -20.73 -15.25 -11.11
CA ASN A 45 -20.14 -16.42 -10.46
C ASN A 45 -19.09 -17.11 -11.35
N ASP A 46 -18.21 -16.33 -11.96
CA ASP A 46 -17.06 -16.81 -12.74
C ASP A 46 -15.77 -16.06 -12.36
N THR A 47 -14.70 -16.25 -13.10
CA THR A 47 -13.52 -15.37 -13.07
C THR A 47 -13.83 -14.09 -13.85
N GLY A 48 -13.51 -12.93 -13.25
CA GLY A 48 -13.57 -11.63 -13.92
C GLY A 48 -12.17 -11.05 -14.10
N ASP A 49 -11.99 -10.25 -15.15
CA ASP A 49 -10.77 -9.49 -15.40
C ASP A 49 -10.94 -8.07 -14.85
N PHE A 50 -10.18 -7.74 -13.80
CA PHE A 50 -10.26 -6.45 -13.11
C PHE A 50 -9.01 -5.61 -13.35
N LYS A 51 -9.19 -4.29 -13.46
CA LYS A 51 -8.08 -3.35 -13.53
C LYS A 51 -8.23 -2.33 -12.43
N PHE A 52 -7.14 -2.05 -11.73
CA PHE A 52 -7.16 -1.20 -10.55
C PHE A 52 -6.18 -0.05 -10.71
N ILE A 53 -6.63 1.12 -10.26
CA ILE A 53 -5.84 2.34 -10.24
C ILE A 53 -6.17 3.13 -8.98
N ILE A 54 -5.13 3.70 -8.38
CA ILE A 54 -5.26 4.74 -7.35
C ILE A 54 -4.84 6.04 -8.01
N THR A 55 -5.75 7.01 -8.05
CA THR A 55 -5.53 8.32 -8.68
C THR A 55 -5.59 9.45 -7.67
N ASN A 56 -5.22 10.64 -8.12
CA ASN A 56 -5.65 11.86 -7.46
C ASN A 56 -7.18 12.06 -7.58
N PRO A 57 -7.78 12.97 -6.78
CA PRO A 57 -9.22 13.22 -6.85
C PRO A 57 -9.74 13.68 -8.22
N ALA A 58 -8.88 14.32 -9.02
CA ALA A 58 -9.23 14.77 -10.38
C ALA A 58 -9.17 13.64 -11.43
N GLY A 59 -8.67 12.45 -11.07
CA GLY A 59 -8.53 11.31 -11.97
C GLY A 59 -7.50 11.49 -13.09
N ASN A 60 -6.61 12.48 -12.99
CA ASN A 60 -5.64 12.82 -14.04
C ASN A 60 -4.17 12.63 -13.63
N ALA A 61 -3.92 12.11 -12.42
CA ALA A 61 -2.62 11.64 -11.98
C ALA A 61 -2.76 10.24 -11.40
N THR A 62 -1.82 9.36 -11.76
CA THR A 62 -1.74 7.98 -11.26
C THR A 62 -0.77 7.95 -10.09
N TYR A 63 -1.23 7.50 -8.92
CA TYR A 63 -0.35 7.18 -7.80
C TYR A 63 0.08 5.73 -7.84
N TRP A 64 -0.80 4.84 -8.30
CA TRP A 64 -0.51 3.42 -8.47
C TRP A 64 -1.46 2.79 -9.49
N SER A 65 -1.01 1.74 -10.18
CA SER A 65 -1.85 0.87 -11.01
C SER A 65 -1.41 -0.57 -10.86
N ASN A 66 -2.34 -1.52 -11.02
CA ASN A 66 -2.06 -2.92 -10.76
C ASN A 66 -0.85 -3.44 -11.55
N ASP A 67 -0.64 -3.02 -12.78
CA ASP A 67 0.47 -3.46 -13.62
C ASP A 67 1.58 -2.41 -13.83
N GLY A 68 1.45 -1.24 -13.20
CA GLY A 68 2.37 -0.13 -13.34
C GLY A 68 2.30 0.61 -14.69
N SER A 69 1.36 0.28 -15.58
CA SER A 69 1.32 0.87 -16.93
C SER A 69 0.53 2.17 -17.01
N SER A 70 -0.21 2.54 -15.98
CA SER A 70 -1.05 3.74 -16.00
C SER A 70 -0.21 5.01 -15.90
N GLY A 71 -0.48 5.95 -16.81
CA GLY A 71 0.04 7.32 -16.75
C GLY A 71 -1.10 8.33 -16.88
N GLY A 72 -1.08 9.38 -16.06
CA GLY A 72 -2.07 10.46 -16.12
C GLY A 72 -3.52 10.03 -15.87
N GLY A 73 -3.74 8.96 -15.08
CA GLY A 73 -5.07 8.38 -14.81
C GLY A 73 -5.54 7.37 -15.86
N ALA A 74 -4.72 7.01 -16.86
CA ALA A 74 -5.08 6.05 -17.88
C ALA A 74 -5.36 4.65 -17.32
N GLU A 75 -6.20 3.87 -18.00
CA GLU A 75 -6.47 2.49 -17.63
C GLU A 75 -5.19 1.61 -17.69
N PRO A 76 -4.98 0.69 -16.74
CA PRO A 76 -3.95 -0.35 -16.82
C PRO A 76 -4.01 -1.18 -18.11
N THR A 77 -2.89 -1.74 -18.57
CA THR A 77 -2.83 -2.56 -19.78
C THR A 77 -3.30 -3.98 -19.49
N ALA A 78 -2.72 -4.60 -18.46
CA ALA A 78 -3.00 -5.97 -18.03
C ALA A 78 -4.03 -5.99 -16.89
N ALA A 79 -5.00 -6.89 -17.00
CA ALA A 79 -5.99 -7.12 -15.96
C ALA A 79 -5.51 -8.16 -14.94
N VAL A 80 -6.02 -8.05 -13.72
CA VAL A 80 -5.89 -9.05 -12.65
C VAL A 80 -7.09 -10.00 -12.75
N PRO A 81 -6.90 -11.28 -13.06
CA PRO A 81 -7.99 -12.26 -13.07
C PRO A 81 -8.36 -12.61 -11.62
N LEU A 82 -9.61 -12.34 -11.22
CA LEU A 82 -10.11 -12.61 -9.87
C LEU A 82 -11.30 -13.55 -9.93
N ARG A 83 -11.29 -14.57 -9.07
CA ARG A 83 -12.47 -15.43 -8.86
C ARG A 83 -13.55 -14.63 -8.15
N VAL A 84 -14.73 -14.55 -8.77
CA VAL A 84 -15.93 -13.99 -8.17
C VAL A 84 -16.84 -15.14 -7.74
N ARG A 85 -17.34 -15.10 -6.50
CA ARG A 85 -18.29 -16.08 -5.98
C ARG A 85 -19.52 -15.39 -5.46
N ASP A 86 -20.69 -15.74 -6.00
CA ASP A 86 -21.97 -15.13 -5.64
C ASP A 86 -21.90 -13.59 -5.68
N GLY A 87 -21.24 -13.08 -6.71
CA GLY A 87 -20.99 -11.66 -6.95
C GLY A 87 -19.85 -11.08 -6.12
N LEU A 88 -19.39 -11.71 -5.05
CA LEU A 88 -18.33 -11.18 -4.20
C LEU A 88 -16.94 -11.47 -4.77
N TYR A 89 -16.10 -10.43 -4.85
CA TYR A 89 -14.67 -10.55 -5.04
C TYR A 89 -13.92 -9.83 -3.90
N SER A 90 -12.68 -10.25 -3.66
CA SER A 90 -11.73 -9.57 -2.78
C SER A 90 -10.34 -9.69 -3.38
N VAL A 91 -9.52 -8.68 -3.19
CA VAL A 91 -8.12 -8.62 -3.63
C VAL A 91 -7.30 -7.82 -2.64
N ILE A 92 -6.05 -8.20 -2.43
CA ILE A 92 -5.07 -7.41 -1.70
C ILE A 92 -4.26 -6.64 -2.75
N LEU A 93 -4.62 -5.38 -2.98
CA LEU A 93 -3.87 -4.50 -3.89
C LEU A 93 -2.47 -4.30 -3.32
N GLY A 94 -1.44 -4.41 -4.16
CA GLY A 94 -0.04 -4.33 -3.72
C GLY A 94 0.63 -5.69 -3.45
N ASP A 95 -0.13 -6.78 -3.33
CA ASP A 95 0.45 -8.11 -3.16
C ASP A 95 1.06 -8.63 -4.47
N SER A 96 2.39 -8.51 -4.59
CA SER A 96 3.15 -8.93 -5.77
C SER A 96 3.16 -10.44 -6.04
N SER A 97 2.59 -11.27 -5.16
CA SER A 97 2.36 -12.69 -5.44
C SER A 97 1.17 -12.91 -6.38
N ILE A 98 0.30 -11.92 -6.53
CA ILE A 98 -0.86 -11.93 -7.43
C ILE A 98 -0.39 -11.59 -8.86
N THR A 99 -0.91 -12.32 -9.85
CA THR A 99 -0.61 -12.04 -11.27
C THR A 99 -1.05 -10.63 -11.66
N ASN A 100 -0.19 -9.91 -12.38
CA ASN A 100 -0.41 -8.53 -12.83
C ASN A 100 -0.65 -7.52 -11.67
N MET A 101 0.04 -7.74 -10.54
CA MET A 101 0.00 -6.89 -9.36
C MET A 101 1.41 -6.35 -9.02
N THR A 102 1.56 -5.04 -8.99
CA THR A 102 2.76 -4.34 -8.52
C THR A 102 2.60 -3.94 -7.07
N SER A 103 3.71 -3.91 -6.31
CA SER A 103 3.70 -3.40 -4.94
C SER A 103 3.27 -1.94 -4.89
N ILE A 104 2.49 -1.56 -3.89
CA ILE A 104 2.24 -0.14 -3.61
C ILE A 104 3.50 0.42 -2.95
N SER A 105 4.16 1.35 -3.66
CA SER A 105 5.32 2.05 -3.10
C SER A 105 4.85 3.10 -2.08
N PRO A 106 5.59 3.27 -0.97
CA PRO A 106 5.42 4.40 -0.06
C PRO A 106 5.58 5.77 -0.72
#